data_AF-A0A532EFY4-F1
#
_entry.id   AF-A0A532EFY4-F1
#
_cell.length_a   1.000
_cell.length_b   1.000
_cell.length_c   1.000
_cell.angle_alpha   90.00
_cell.angle_beta   90.00
_cell.angle_gamma   90.00
#
_symmetry.space_group_name_H-M   'P 1'
#
loop_
_entity.id
_entity.type
_entity.pdbx_description
1 polymer ?
#
loop_
_entity_poly.entity_id
_entity_poly.type
_entity_poly.pdbx_seq_one_letter_code
_entity_poly.pdbx_strand_id
1 'polypeptide(L)'
;MSDRFARSLNGSSRPRTKPVFTPSTLRTSASRFRHHAGVHAVNLEDLGFTLQAHIQYRWYISVIKDENSPSRDIVTGGMIERCEFSECMVLGATTTCTQEAVRTSAATGFWYDAMACLCDLITSDPGDTGLRKQRAALLKQVGLHGVAEWDLAQTHAGQR
;
A
#
# COMPACT_ATOMS: atom_id res chain seq x y z
N MET A 1 -13.12 -12.18 -11.98
CA MET A 1 -13.72 -12.54 -10.67
C MET A 1 -12.56 -12.50 -9.67
N SER A 2 -12.13 -11.36 -9.15
CA SER A 2 -12.87 -10.30 -8.47
C SER A 2 -12.46 -8.92 -8.98
N ASP A 3 -13.46 -8.19 -9.50
CA ASP A 3 -13.41 -6.76 -9.77
C ASP A 3 -13.89 -6.02 -8.51
N ARG A 4 -13.16 -4.98 -8.10
CA ARG A 4 -13.73 -3.80 -7.42
C ARG A 4 -13.01 -2.55 -7.93
N PHE A 5 -13.36 -2.18 -9.15
CA PHE A 5 -13.24 -0.81 -9.63
C PHE A 5 -14.49 -0.04 -9.18
N ALA A 6 -14.30 1.12 -8.55
CA ALA A 6 -15.40 2.03 -8.26
C ALA A 6 -16.08 2.49 -9.58
N ARG A 7 -17.38 2.22 -9.73
CA ARG A 7 -18.30 3.01 -10.59
C ARG A 7 -18.92 4.07 -9.68
N SER A 8 -19.24 5.28 -10.11
CA SER A 8 -19.92 5.68 -11.35
C SER A 8 -19.85 7.20 -11.45
N LEU A 9 -19.81 7.77 -12.66
CA LEU A 9 -20.67 8.92 -12.99
C LEU A 9 -21.11 8.86 -14.46
N ASN A 10 -22.42 8.89 -14.67
CA ASN A 10 -23.07 9.08 -15.95
C ASN A 10 -23.23 10.59 -16.21
N GLY A 11 -22.93 11.04 -17.43
CA GLY A 11 -23.60 12.18 -18.08
C GLY A 11 -23.21 13.62 -17.70
N SER A 12 -22.16 14.17 -18.32
CA SER A 12 -22.16 15.55 -18.81
C SER A 12 -21.05 15.74 -19.84
N SER A 13 -21.42 16.00 -21.08
CA SER A 13 -20.53 16.33 -22.18
C SER A 13 -19.81 17.67 -21.92
N ARG A 14 -18.60 17.61 -21.37
CA ARG A 14 -17.63 18.72 -21.41
C ARG A 14 -16.56 18.41 -22.48
N PRO A 15 -16.06 19.43 -23.20
CA PRO A 15 -15.12 19.21 -24.30
C PRO A 15 -13.86 18.52 -23.79
N ARG A 16 -13.48 17.41 -24.44
CA ARG A 16 -12.23 16.68 -24.18
C ARG A 16 -11.05 17.57 -24.55
N THR A 17 -10.48 18.26 -23.59
CA THR A 17 -9.06 18.56 -23.64
C THR A 17 -8.32 17.23 -23.57
N LYS A 18 -7.56 16.90 -24.61
CA LYS A 18 -6.69 15.72 -24.60
C LYS A 18 -5.73 15.89 -23.42
N PRO A 19 -5.59 14.92 -22.51
CA PRO A 19 -4.54 15.00 -21.51
C PRO A 19 -3.20 15.04 -22.26
N VAL A 20 -2.47 16.13 -22.09
CA VAL A 20 -1.07 16.21 -22.48
C VAL A 20 -0.36 15.25 -21.54
N PHE A 21 -0.03 14.06 -22.03
CA PHE A 21 0.85 13.13 -21.33
C PHE A 21 2.24 13.75 -21.32
N THR A 22 2.56 14.50 -20.26
CA THR A 22 3.95 14.78 -19.92
C THR A 22 4.62 13.45 -19.60
N PRO A 23 5.82 13.14 -20.15
CA PRO A 23 6.53 11.93 -19.80
C PRO A 23 6.84 11.99 -18.30
N SER A 24 6.13 11.17 -17.52
CA SER A 24 6.47 10.89 -16.13
C SER A 24 7.85 10.24 -16.14
N THR A 25 8.89 10.97 -15.73
CA THR A 25 10.22 10.39 -15.54
C THR A 25 10.11 9.27 -14.50
N LEU A 26 10.39 8.03 -14.92
CA LEU A 26 10.59 6.91 -13.99
C LEU A 26 11.77 7.27 -13.09
N ARG A 27 11.47 7.56 -11.83
CA ARG A 27 12.50 7.84 -10.82
C ARG A 27 12.65 6.58 -9.99
N THR A 28 13.81 5.95 -10.11
CA THR A 28 14.16 4.71 -9.43
C THR A 28 14.95 5.05 -8.17
N SER A 29 14.59 4.44 -7.05
CA SER A 29 15.41 4.43 -5.84
C SER A 29 15.77 3.00 -5.50
N ALA A 30 17.06 2.72 -5.32
CA ALA A 30 17.55 1.40 -4.91
C ALA A 30 17.81 1.44 -3.40
N SER A 31 17.05 0.66 -2.64
CA SER A 31 17.26 0.48 -1.20
C SER A 31 17.73 -0.95 -0.92
N ARG A 32 18.83 -1.09 -0.18
CA ARG A 32 19.31 -2.39 0.29
C ARG A 32 18.57 -2.75 1.58
N PHE A 33 17.56 -3.61 1.49
CA PHE A 33 16.87 -4.13 2.66
C PHE A 33 17.66 -5.27 3.30
N ARG A 34 17.73 -5.32 4.63
CA ARG A 34 18.24 -6.51 5.33
C ARG A 34 17.30 -7.68 5.03
N HIS A 35 17.83 -8.73 4.41
CA HIS A 35 17.09 -9.92 3.97
C HIS A 35 16.60 -10.75 5.15
N HIS A 36 15.51 -10.33 5.79
CA HIS A 36 14.73 -11.18 6.68
C HIS A 36 13.33 -11.32 6.11
N ALA A 37 12.75 -12.50 6.26
CA ALA A 37 11.38 -12.75 5.86
C ALA A 37 10.44 -11.86 6.68
N GLY A 38 9.55 -11.14 6.02
CA GLY A 38 8.76 -10.11 6.68
C GLY A 38 7.94 -9.26 5.74
N VAL A 39 7.03 -8.50 6.35
CA VAL A 39 6.40 -7.34 5.72
C VAL A 39 7.32 -6.16 5.94
N HIS A 40 7.75 -5.52 4.85
CA HIS A 40 8.66 -4.37 4.88
C HIS A 40 7.90 -3.12 4.48
N ALA A 41 7.97 -2.08 5.30
CA ALA A 41 7.42 -0.76 4.97
C ALA A 41 8.44 0.03 4.16
N VAL A 42 7.97 0.73 3.14
CA VAL A 42 8.76 1.67 2.36
C VAL A 42 8.16 3.05 2.54
N ASN A 43 8.88 3.94 3.22
CA ASN A 43 8.47 5.33 3.33
C ASN A 43 8.94 6.09 2.08
N LEU A 44 7.99 6.71 1.38
CA LEU A 44 8.27 7.48 0.17
C LEU A 44 9.07 8.76 0.48
N GLU A 45 8.90 9.34 1.66
CA GLU A 45 9.62 10.53 2.10
C GLU A 45 11.12 10.25 2.28
N ASP A 46 11.47 9.10 2.87
CA ASP A 46 12.87 8.65 3.03
C ASP A 46 13.60 8.48 1.68
N LEU A 47 12.83 8.27 0.61
CA LEU A 47 13.31 8.15 -0.76
C LEU A 47 13.25 9.48 -1.54
N GLY A 48 12.82 10.57 -0.90
CA GLY A 48 12.67 11.89 -1.49
C GLY A 48 11.54 11.98 -2.53
N PHE A 49 10.46 11.20 -2.35
CA PHE A 49 9.26 11.28 -3.18
C PHE A 49 8.13 11.99 -2.44
N THR A 50 7.44 12.87 -3.15
CA THR A 50 6.17 13.47 -2.71
C THR A 50 5.13 13.25 -3.81
N LEU A 51 3.99 12.68 -3.44
CA LEU A 51 2.88 12.48 -4.36
C LEU A 51 2.02 13.74 -4.43
N GLN A 52 1.72 14.21 -5.64
CA GLN A 52 0.73 15.26 -5.85
C GLN A 52 -0.67 14.67 -5.71
N ALA A 53 -1.61 15.48 -5.23
CA ALA A 53 -3.00 15.07 -5.14
C ALA A 53 -3.61 14.88 -6.54
N HIS A 54 -4.54 13.94 -6.67
CA HIS A 54 -5.31 13.63 -7.88
C HIS A 54 -4.46 13.17 -9.07
N ILE A 55 -3.24 12.71 -8.80
CA ILE A 55 -2.35 12.12 -9.80
C ILE A 55 -2.18 10.64 -9.49
N GLN A 56 -2.47 9.82 -10.49
CA GLN A 56 -2.29 8.38 -10.40
C GLN A 56 -0.83 8.01 -10.71
N TYR A 57 -0.11 7.55 -9.69
CA TYR A 57 1.26 7.07 -9.82
C TYR A 57 1.29 5.56 -9.94
N ARG A 58 2.20 5.05 -10.77
CA ARG A 58 2.50 3.62 -10.85
C ARG A 58 3.81 3.32 -10.16
N TRP A 59 3.81 2.35 -9.26
CA TRP A 59 5.00 1.88 -8.57
C TRP A 59 5.36 0.47 -9.00
N TYR A 60 6.65 0.14 -8.89
CA TYR A 60 7.20 -1.18 -9.17
C TYR A 60 8.21 -1.54 -8.09
N ILE A 61 8.23 -2.80 -7.67
CA ILE A 61 9.22 -3.37 -6.77
C ILE A 61 9.85 -4.57 -7.48
N SER A 62 11.18 -4.61 -7.53
CA SER A 62 11.95 -5.74 -8.04
C SER A 62 12.71 -6.41 -6.88
N VAL A 63 12.69 -7.74 -6.85
CA VAL A 63 13.60 -8.55 -6.02
C VAL A 63 14.70 -9.10 -6.92
N ILE A 64 15.89 -8.51 -6.80
CA ILE A 64 17.10 -8.92 -7.53
C ILE A 64 17.67 -10.16 -6.86
N LYS A 65 17.66 -11.30 -7.58
CA LYS A 65 18.23 -12.57 -7.08
C LYS A 65 19.68 -12.77 -7.53
N ASP A 66 20.00 -12.30 -8.72
CA ASP A 66 21.31 -12.37 -9.34
C ASP A 66 21.51 -11.11 -10.17
N GLU A 67 22.46 -10.27 -9.77
CA GLU A 67 22.77 -8.99 -10.44
C GLU A 67 23.20 -9.19 -11.90
N ASN A 68 23.72 -10.37 -12.26
CA ASN A 68 24.15 -10.70 -13.61
C ASN A 68 23.02 -11.26 -14.49
N SER A 69 21.84 -11.53 -13.91
CA SER A 69 20.69 -12.09 -14.63
C SER A 69 19.38 -11.33 -14.33
N PRO A 70 19.25 -10.03 -14.70
CA PRO A 70 18.07 -9.22 -14.38
C PRO A 70 16.75 -9.78 -14.95
N SER A 71 16.81 -10.62 -15.98
CA SER A 71 15.63 -11.31 -16.54
C SER A 71 14.96 -12.27 -15.55
N ARG A 72 15.62 -12.61 -14.44
CA ARG A 72 15.11 -13.48 -13.37
C ARG A 72 14.50 -12.73 -12.19
N ASP A 73 14.50 -11.41 -12.25
CA ASP A 73 13.95 -10.56 -11.21
C ASP A 73 12.45 -10.77 -11.06
N ILE A 74 11.99 -10.88 -9.81
CA ILE A 74 10.56 -10.88 -9.53
C ILE A 74 10.12 -9.42 -9.45
N VAL A 75 9.32 -8.99 -10.42
CA VAL A 75 8.77 -7.64 -10.47
C VAL A 75 7.28 -7.68 -10.16
N THR A 76 6.86 -6.85 -9.21
CA THR A 76 5.45 -6.55 -8.94
C THR A 76 5.22 -5.04 -9.01
N GLY A 77 3.98 -4.63 -9.20
CA GLY A 77 3.64 -3.22 -9.25
C GLY A 77 2.18 -2.94 -8.92
N GLY A 78 1.87 -1.67 -8.75
CA GLY A 78 0.54 -1.21 -8.39
C GLY A 78 0.35 0.26 -8.73
N MET A 79 -0.84 0.77 -8.41
CA MET A 79 -1.18 2.17 -8.54
C MET A 79 -1.38 2.78 -7.15
N ILE A 80 -0.96 4.02 -6.98
CA ILE A 80 -1.23 4.84 -5.80
C ILE A 80 -1.66 6.22 -6.25
N GLU A 81 -2.62 6.79 -5.54
CA GLU A 81 -3.12 8.14 -5.76
C GLU A 81 -3.36 8.75 -4.40
N ARG A 82 -3.02 10.03 -4.27
CA ARG A 82 -3.29 10.83 -3.07
C ARG A 82 -4.49 11.73 -3.36
N CYS A 83 -5.39 11.92 -2.40
CA CYS A 83 -6.38 13.01 -2.44
C CYS A 83 -5.87 14.26 -1.71
N GLU A 84 -6.55 15.38 -1.92
CA GLU A 84 -6.29 16.57 -1.11
C GLU A 84 -6.67 16.31 0.35
N PHE A 85 -5.90 16.86 1.30
CA PHE A 85 -6.06 16.53 2.72
C PHE A 85 -7.48 16.80 3.24
N SER A 86 -8.07 17.94 2.85
CA SER A 86 -9.44 18.32 3.20
C SER A 86 -10.48 17.33 2.68
N GLU A 87 -10.27 16.78 1.48
CA GLU A 87 -11.16 15.79 0.88
C GLU A 87 -11.00 14.42 1.55
N CYS A 88 -9.75 13.99 1.76
CA CYS A 88 -9.47 12.73 2.43
C CYS A 88 -10.06 12.71 3.83
N MET A 89 -9.99 13.82 4.58
CA MET A 89 -10.58 13.93 5.92
C MET A 89 -12.10 13.72 5.91
N VAL A 90 -12.81 14.27 4.94
CA VAL A 90 -14.27 14.06 4.79
C VAL A 90 -14.58 12.59 4.49
N LEU A 91 -13.68 11.91 3.78
CA LEU A 91 -13.79 10.48 3.47
C LEU A 91 -13.31 9.57 4.61
N GLY A 92 -12.84 10.11 5.74
CA GLY A 92 -12.43 9.33 6.91
C GLY A 92 -10.93 9.02 6.98
N ALA A 93 -10.09 9.69 6.18
CA ALA A 93 -8.66 9.71 6.44
C ALA A 93 -8.36 10.48 7.74
N THR A 94 -7.35 10.03 8.46
CA THR A 94 -6.97 10.58 9.76
C THR A 94 -5.46 10.74 9.83
N THR A 95 -5.01 11.74 10.57
CA THR A 95 -3.59 12.00 10.82
C THR A 95 -3.03 11.17 11.97
N THR A 96 -3.90 10.54 12.76
CA THR A 96 -3.48 9.76 13.94
C THR A 96 -3.66 8.28 13.67
N CYS A 97 -2.58 7.52 13.84
CA CYS A 97 -2.62 6.07 13.70
C CYS A 97 -3.19 5.42 14.97
N THR A 98 -4.39 4.85 14.86
CA THR A 98 -5.10 4.11 15.91
C THR A 98 -5.78 2.88 15.32
N GLN A 99 -6.21 1.92 16.14
CA GLN A 99 -6.98 0.78 15.62
C GLN A 99 -8.29 1.20 14.96
N GLU A 100 -8.92 2.29 15.41
CA GLU A 100 -10.12 2.82 14.77
C GLU A 100 -9.79 3.44 13.41
N ALA A 101 -8.68 4.19 13.32
CA ALA A 101 -8.16 4.73 12.06
C ALA A 101 -8.00 3.63 10.99
N VAL A 102 -7.40 2.50 11.36
CA VAL A 102 -7.26 1.34 10.46
C VAL A 102 -8.60 0.89 9.91
N ARG A 103 -9.62 0.75 10.77
CA ARG A 103 -10.96 0.29 10.35
C ARG A 103 -11.63 1.30 9.44
N THR A 104 -11.60 2.58 9.81
CA THR A 104 -12.21 3.66 9.02
C THR A 104 -11.53 3.77 7.66
N SER A 105 -10.21 3.82 7.60
CA SER A 105 -9.43 3.89 6.36
C SER A 105 -9.68 2.67 5.47
N ALA A 106 -9.67 1.45 6.03
CA ALA A 106 -9.94 0.25 5.25
C ALA A 106 -11.38 0.23 4.69
N ALA A 107 -12.37 0.65 5.48
CA ALA A 107 -13.77 0.71 5.05
C ALA A 107 -14.04 1.75 3.96
N THR A 108 -13.25 2.83 3.94
CA THR A 108 -13.42 3.98 3.04
C THR A 108 -12.54 3.91 1.79
N GLY A 109 -11.70 2.87 1.67
CA GLY A 109 -10.88 2.62 0.49
C GLY A 109 -9.44 3.13 0.58
N PHE A 110 -9.05 3.73 1.72
CA PHE A 110 -7.67 4.12 2.04
C PHE A 110 -6.85 2.90 2.49
N TRP A 111 -6.74 1.90 1.63
CA TRP A 111 -6.08 0.62 1.95
C TRP A 111 -4.59 0.80 2.30
N TYR A 112 -3.88 1.69 1.59
CA TYR A 112 -2.46 1.97 1.87
C TYR A 112 -2.28 2.61 3.26
N ASP A 113 -3.11 3.58 3.62
CA ASP A 113 -3.10 4.24 4.93
C ASP A 113 -3.44 3.25 6.05
N ALA A 114 -4.47 2.41 5.85
CA ALA A 114 -4.84 1.37 6.81
C ALA A 114 -3.70 0.36 7.04
N MET A 115 -3.06 -0.09 5.96
CA MET A 115 -1.93 -1.03 6.02
C MET A 115 -0.70 -0.40 6.67
N ALA A 116 -0.38 0.86 6.34
CA ALA A 116 0.73 1.59 6.95
C ALA A 116 0.53 1.73 8.47
N CYS A 117 -0.65 2.19 8.88
CA CYS A 117 -0.96 2.31 10.30
C CYS A 117 -0.92 0.95 11.04
N LEU A 118 -1.39 -0.14 10.42
CA LEU A 118 -1.23 -1.48 11.02
C LEU A 118 0.23 -1.88 11.21
N CYS A 119 1.11 -1.57 10.25
CA CYS A 119 2.54 -1.85 10.39
C CYS A 119 3.16 -1.06 11.55
N ASP A 120 2.78 0.21 11.73
CA ASP A 120 3.27 1.04 12.83
C ASP A 120 2.77 0.53 14.19
N LEU A 121 1.49 0.15 14.29
CA LEU A 121 0.91 -0.43 15.50
C LEU A 121 1.57 -1.76 15.86
N ILE A 122 1.81 -2.65 14.88
CA ILE A 122 2.48 -3.95 15.12
C ILE A 122 3.94 -3.75 15.52
N THR A 123 4.61 -2.72 14.99
CA THR A 123 5.99 -2.39 15.39
C THR A 123 6.02 -1.87 16.82
N SER A 124 5.02 -1.08 17.21
CA SER A 124 4.91 -0.48 18.54
C SER A 124 4.47 -1.48 19.61
N ASP A 125 3.57 -2.41 19.27
CA ASP A 125 3.10 -3.50 20.13
C ASP A 125 3.08 -4.83 19.37
N PRO A 126 4.22 -5.53 19.27
CA PRO A 126 4.30 -6.80 18.55
C PRO A 126 3.56 -7.94 19.27
N GLY A 127 3.16 -7.76 20.54
CA GLY A 127 2.45 -8.74 21.34
C GLY A 127 0.94 -8.77 21.08
N ASP A 128 0.36 -7.69 20.56
CA ASP A 128 -1.05 -7.64 20.18
C ASP A 128 -1.32 -8.47 18.91
N THR A 129 -1.65 -9.73 19.13
CA THR A 129 -2.03 -10.69 18.09
C THR A 129 -3.25 -10.24 17.26
N GLY A 130 -4.09 -9.36 17.81
CA GLY A 130 -5.24 -8.78 17.13
C GLY A 130 -4.84 -7.93 15.94
N LEU A 131 -3.72 -7.21 16.03
CA LEU A 131 -3.21 -6.38 14.94
C LEU A 131 -2.77 -7.22 13.73
N ARG A 132 -2.05 -8.33 13.97
CA ARG A 132 -1.67 -9.27 12.89
C ARG A 132 -2.88 -9.93 12.24
N LYS A 133 -3.94 -10.24 13.01
CA LYS A 133 -5.21 -10.72 12.45
C LYS A 133 -5.87 -9.69 11.54
N GLN A 134 -5.87 -8.41 11.93
CA GLN A 134 -6.38 -7.32 11.10
C GLN A 134 -5.55 -7.16 9.81
N ARG A 135 -4.21 -7.19 9.91
CA ARG A 135 -3.32 -7.14 8.74
C ARG A 135 -3.55 -8.29 7.79
N ALA A 136 -3.66 -9.52 8.30
CA ALA A 136 -3.98 -10.70 7.52
C ALA A 136 -5.34 -10.58 6.79
N ALA A 137 -6.35 -9.99 7.43
CA ALA A 137 -7.64 -9.74 6.80
C ALA A 137 -7.53 -8.76 5.62
N LEU A 138 -6.80 -7.65 5.77
CA LEU A 138 -6.57 -6.70 4.66
C LEU A 138 -5.76 -7.32 3.51
N LEU A 139 -4.77 -8.15 3.81
CA LEU A 139 -4.01 -8.89 2.79
C LEU A 139 -4.89 -9.86 2.00
N LYS A 140 -5.82 -10.56 2.67
CA LYS A 140 -6.79 -11.45 2.01
C LYS A 140 -7.74 -10.70 1.09
N GLN A 141 -8.14 -9.47 1.42
CA GLN A 141 -9.02 -8.65 0.57
C GLN A 141 -8.44 -8.38 -0.82
N VAL A 142 -7.10 -8.28 -0.92
CA VAL A 142 -6.38 -8.05 -2.18
C VAL A 142 -5.80 -9.34 -2.78
N GLY A 143 -6.22 -10.51 -2.29
CA GLY A 143 -5.82 -11.82 -2.82
C GLY A 143 -4.46 -12.35 -2.33
N LEU A 144 -3.81 -11.69 -1.36
CA LEU A 144 -2.52 -12.10 -0.81
C LEU A 144 -2.68 -13.15 0.31
N HIS A 145 -3.44 -14.22 0.04
CA HIS A 145 -3.80 -15.25 1.03
C HIS A 145 -2.57 -15.92 1.65
N GLY A 146 -1.59 -16.34 0.84
CA GLY A 146 -0.39 -16.99 1.35
C GLY A 146 0.45 -16.09 2.27
N VAL A 147 0.53 -14.79 1.98
CA VAL A 147 1.21 -13.82 2.83
C VAL A 147 0.45 -13.63 4.14
N ALA A 148 -0.88 -13.59 4.09
CA ALA A 148 -1.72 -13.49 5.27
C ALA A 148 -1.57 -14.70 6.21
N GLU A 149 -1.54 -15.92 5.68
CA GLU A 149 -1.31 -17.14 6.49
C GLU A 149 0.09 -17.16 7.10
N TRP A 150 1.10 -16.76 6.33
CA TRP A 150 2.47 -16.64 6.85
C TRP A 150 2.56 -15.64 8.01
N ASP A 151 1.92 -14.46 7.87
CA ASP A 151 1.94 -13.41 8.89
C ASP A 151 1.24 -13.85 10.18
N LEU A 152 0.12 -14.57 10.07
CA LEU A 152 -0.57 -15.17 11.21
C LEU A 152 0.33 -16.18 11.93
N ALA A 153 1.04 -17.04 11.20
CA ALA A 153 1.93 -18.04 11.78
C ALA A 153 3.09 -17.42 12.60
N GLN A 154 3.56 -16.22 12.23
CA GLN A 154 4.61 -15.52 12.98
C GLN A 154 4.16 -15.13 14.40
N THR A 155 2.86 -14.97 14.61
CA THR A 155 2.28 -14.65 15.93
C THR A 155 2.54 -15.76 16.96
N HIS A 156 2.56 -17.02 16.51
CA HIS A 156 2.74 -18.19 17.37
C HIS A 156 4.21 -18.55 17.58
N ALA A 157 5.10 -18.14 16.67
CA ALA A 157 6.53 -18.42 16.75
C ALA A 157 7.24 -17.62 17.84
N GLY A 158 6.75 -16.41 18.18
CA GLY A 158 7.31 -15.58 19.26
C GLY A 158 6.84 -15.94 20.67
N GLN A 159 5.96 -16.93 20.83
CA GLN A 159 5.42 -17.41 22.11
C GLN A 159 6.07 -18.72 22.60
N ARG A 160 7.08 -19.22 21.88
CA ARG A 160 7.88 -20.41 22.23
C ARG A 160 9.30 -20.00 22.56
#